data_AF-A0A497B1C7-F1
#
_entry.id   AF-A0A497B1C7-F1
#
_cell.length_a   1.000
_cell.length_b   1.000
_cell.length_c   1.000
_cell.angle_alpha   90.00
_cell.angle_beta   90.00
_cell.angle_gamma   90.00
#
_symmetry.space_group_name_H-M   'P 1'
#
loop_
_entity.id
_entity.type
_entity.pdbx_description
1 polymer ?
#
loop_
_entity_poly.entity_id
_entity_poly.type
_entity_poly.pdbx_seq_one_letter_code
_entity_poly.pdbx_strand_id
1 'polypeptide(L)' 'MPPKTPTRPPLNTFIIRFWREQGAEGVRWHGQIQHIQSGERIAFTDEEVMLSFIRRWVQTSKDGKW' A
#
# COMPACT_ATOMS: atom_id res chain seq x y z
N MET A 1 -17.28 32.62 12.28
CA MET A 1 -16.31 31.57 11.89
C MET A 1 -17.10 30.41 11.30
N PRO A 2 -16.82 29.94 10.08
CA PRO A 2 -17.43 28.71 9.61
C PRO A 2 -16.97 27.53 10.49
N PRO A 3 -17.82 26.51 10.73
CA PRO A 3 -17.41 25.32 11.44
C PRO A 3 -16.28 24.63 10.64
N LYS A 4 -15.20 24.25 11.34
CA LYS A 4 -14.16 23.40 10.75
C LYS A 4 -14.81 22.08 10.37
N THR A 5 -14.97 21.81 9.08
CA THR A 5 -15.45 20.51 8.61
C THR A 5 -14.43 19.45 9.05
N PRO A 6 -14.84 18.36 9.73
CA PRO A 6 -13.91 17.31 10.07
C PRO A 6 -13.28 16.78 8.79
N THR A 7 -11.97 16.98 8.64
CA THR A 7 -11.20 16.43 7.53
C THR A 7 -11.18 14.93 7.71
N ARG A 8 -11.97 14.20 6.93
CA ARG A 8 -11.88 12.74 6.89
C ARG A 8 -10.43 12.40 6.49
N PRO A 9 -9.79 11.42 7.15
CA PRO A 9 -8.49 10.97 6.71
C PRO A 9 -8.55 10.59 5.23
N PRO A 10 -7.51 10.91 4.44
CA PRO A 10 -7.51 10.61 3.02
C PRO A 10 -7.74 9.11 2.81
N LEU A 11 -8.72 8.77 1.97
CA LEU A 11 -8.94 7.39 1.54
C LEU A 11 -7.76 7.00 0.65
N ASN A 12 -6.98 6.01 1.08
CA ASN A 12 -5.90 5.42 0.27
C ASN A 12 -6.38 4.06 -0.27
N THR A 13 -6.37 3.89 -1.59
CA THR A 13 -6.84 2.67 -2.26
C THR A 13 -5.69 2.01 -3.00
N PHE A 14 -5.54 0.71 -2.81
CA PHE A 14 -4.47 -0.08 -3.41
C PHE A 14 -5.05 -1.21 -4.25
N ILE A 15 -4.39 -1.47 -5.39
CA ILE A 15 -4.57 -2.73 -6.13
C ILE A 15 -3.30 -3.54 -5.92
N ILE A 16 -3.46 -4.76 -5.43
CA ILE A 16 -2.37 -5.72 -5.23
C ILE A 16 -2.64 -6.93 -6.11
N ARG A 17 -1.65 -7.29 -6.93
CA ARG A 17 -1.70 -8.46 -7.81
C ARG A 17 -0.60 -9.42 -7.40
N PHE A 18 -0.94 -10.70 -7.31
CA PHE A 18 0.00 -11.78 -7.05
C PHE A 18 -0.04 -12.76 -8.21
N TRP A 19 1.13 -13.26 -8.61
CA TRP A 19 1.24 -14.33 -9.57
C TRP A 19 2.41 -15.23 -9.23
N ARG A 20 2.38 -16.45 -9.75
CA ARG A 20 3.48 -17.40 -9.64
C ARG A 20 4.19 -17.47 -10.96
N GLU A 21 5.50 -17.40 -10.91
CA GLU A 21 6.37 -17.62 -12.06
C GLU A 21 7.14 -18.92 -11.84
N GLN A 22 7.18 -19.78 -12.86
CA GLN A 22 8.07 -20.94 -12.85
C GLN A 22 9.43 -20.53 -13.43
N GLY A 23 10.48 -20.69 -12.64
CA GLY A 23 11.86 -20.51 -13.07
C GLY A 23 12.71 -21.75 -12.82
N ALA A 24 13.99 -21.67 -13.17
CA ALA A 24 14.96 -22.75 -12.96
C ALA A 24 15.11 -23.15 -11.48
N GLU A 25 14.85 -22.23 -10.55
CA GLU A 25 14.89 -22.46 -9.09
C GLU A 25 13.53 -22.91 -8.51
N GLY A 26 12.54 -23.19 -9.35
CA GLY A 26 11.20 -23.60 -8.94
C GLY A 26 10.16 -22.48 -9.05
N VAL A 27 9.06 -22.64 -8.29
CA VAL A 27 7.92 -21.72 -8.32
C VAL A 27 8.18 -20.54 -7.38
N ARG A 28 8.27 -19.32 -7.91
CA ARG A 28 8.45 -18.10 -7.12
C ARG A 28 7.19 -17.25 -7.15
N TRP A 29 6.85 -16.65 -6.01
CA TRP A 29 5.78 -15.66 -5.91
C TRP A 29 6.30 -14.28 -6.27
N HIS A 30 5.53 -13.59 -7.10
CA HIS A 30 5.77 -12.20 -7.47
C HIS A 30 4.51 -11.39 -7.18
N GLY A 31 4.70 -10.10 -6.96
CA GLY A 31 3.64 -9.18 -6.71
C GLY A 31 3.85 -7.81 -7.34
N GLN A 32 2.74 -7.10 -7.50
CA GLN A 32 2.71 -5.70 -7.90
C GLN A 32 1.69 -4.98 -7.03
N ILE A 33 2.06 -3.82 -6.51
CA ILE A 33 1.17 -2.93 -5.78
C ILE A 33 1.08 -1.59 -6.51
N GLN A 34 -0.14 -1.04 -6.60
CA GLN A 34 -0.40 0.30 -7.13
C GLN A 34 -1.26 1.09 -6.14
N HIS A 35 -0.85 2.33 -5.83
CA HIS A 35 -1.68 3.29 -5.12
C HIS A 35 -2.50 4.11 -6.12
N ILE A 36 -3.83 3.97 -6.09
CA ILE A 36 -4.72 4.47 -7.14
C ILE A 36 -4.73 5.99 -7.22
N GLN A 37 -4.74 6.67 -6.08
CA GLN A 37 -4.83 8.13 -5.99
C GLN A 37 -3.57 8.81 -6.54
N SER A 38 -2.39 8.20 -6.35
CA SER A 38 -1.11 8.75 -6.84
C SER A 38 -0.69 8.22 -8.21
N GLY A 39 -1.25 7.07 -8.63
CA GLY A 39 -0.78 6.33 -9.80
C GLY A 39 0.52 5.54 -9.58
N GLU A 40 1.23 5.73 -8.46
CA GLU A 40 2.51 5.07 -8.18
C GLU A 40 2.36 3.55 -8.07
N ARG A 41 3.36 2.82 -8.58
CA ARG A 41 3.35 1.37 -8.67
C ARG A 41 4.76 0.80 -8.50
N ILE A 42 4.89 -0.31 -7.77
CA ILE A 42 6.12 -1.09 -7.67
C ILE A 42 5.84 -2.59 -7.85
N ALA A 43 6.86 -3.34 -8.29
CA ALA A 43 6.88 -4.79 -8.19
C ALA A 43 7.59 -5.22 -6.89
N PHE A 44 7.26 -6.39 -6.38
CA PHE A 44 7.89 -6.96 -5.19
C PHE A 44 7.95 -8.48 -5.26
N THR A 45 8.92 -9.07 -4.56
CA THR A 45 9.04 -10.52 -4.32
C THR A 45 8.96 -10.87 -2.84
N ASP A 46 8.88 -9.86 -1.98
CA ASP A 46 8.85 -9.96 -0.52
C ASP A 46 7.72 -9.07 0.01
N GLU A 47 6.98 -9.57 1.00
CA GLU A 47 5.90 -8.86 1.68
C GLU A 47 6.39 -7.55 2.34
N GLU A 48 7.62 -7.51 2.86
CA GLU A 48 8.16 -6.31 3.53
C GLU A 48 8.27 -5.12 2.57
N VAL A 49 8.56 -5.36 1.29
CA VAL A 49 8.60 -4.32 0.26
C VAL A 49 7.19 -3.77 0.01
N MET A 50 6.18 -4.65 -0.03
CA MET A 50 4.78 -4.25 -0.18
C MET A 50 4.29 -3.45 1.04
N LEU A 51 4.57 -3.91 2.26
CA LEU A 51 4.19 -3.22 3.50
C LEU A 51 4.85 -1.85 3.60
N SER A 52 6.13 -1.75 3.24
CA SER A 52 6.86 -0.48 3.20
C SER A 52 6.24 0.51 2.22
N PHE A 53 5.74 0.04 1.08
CA PHE A 53 4.99 0.88 0.14
C PHE A 53 3.68 1.40 0.74
N ILE A 54 2.89 0.55 1.39
CA ILE A 54 1.61 0.94 2.02
C ILE A 54 1.83 1.98 3.14
N ARG A 55 2.86 1.77 3.98
CA ARG A 55 3.21 2.64 5.11
C ARG A 55 3.51 4.09 4.71
N ARG A 56 3.91 4.35 3.45
CA ARG A 56 4.11 5.72 2.95
C ARG A 56 2.83 6.55 2.88
N TRP A 57 1.68 5.89 2.77
CA TRP A 57 0.38 6.52 2.54
C TRP A 57 -0.51 6.51 3.77
N VAL A 58 -0.34 5.49 4.62
CA VAL A 58 -1.06 5.40 5.90
C VAL A 58 -0.32 6.23 6.92
N GLN A 59 -0.87 7.40 7.27
CA GLN A 59 -0.43 8.13 8.46
C GLN A 59 -0.64 7.22 9.67
N THR A 60 0.43 6.69 10.25
CA THR A 60 0.35 6.11 11.59
C THR A 60 0.10 7.28 12.53
N SER A 61 -1.16 7.50 12.91
CA SER A 61 -1.46 8.38 14.03
C SER A 61 -0.61 7.91 15.21
N LYS A 62 0.32 8.75 15.67
CA LYS A 62 0.98 8.54 16.97
C LYS A 62 0.11 9.03 18.13
N ASP A 63 -1.07 9.59 17.86
CA ASP A 63 -1.94 10.22 18.85
C ASP A 63 -3.34 9.62 18.76
N GLY A 64 -3.49 8.41 19.31
CA GLY A 64 -4.77 7.70 19.35
C GLY A 64 -4.98 7.06 20.72
N LYS A 65 -5.14 7.89 21.74
CA LYS A 65 -5.71 7.46 23.02
C LYS A 65 -7.17 7.08 22.73
N TRP A 66 -7.48 5.79 22.84
CA TRP A 66 -8.84 5.26 22.79
C TRP A 66 -9.64 5.74 24.01
#